data_AF-A0A484ABJ3-F1
#
_entry.id   AF-A0A484ABJ3-F1
#
_cell.length_a   1.000
_cell.length_b   1.000
_cell.length_c   1.000
_cell.angle_alpha   90.00
_cell.angle_beta   90.00
_cell.angle_gamma   90.00
#
_symmetry.space_group_name_H-M   'P 1'
#
loop_
_entity.id
_entity.type
_entity.pdbx_description
1 polymer ?
#
loop_
_entity_poly.entity_id
_entity_poly.type
_entity_poly.pdbx_seq_one_letter_code
_entity_poly.pdbx_strand_id
1 'polypeptide(L)'
;IQSYEMVFALPDSVTYSKTGMLFGSNLVAKSTDFLSQNPQITTLFSDYVQNCVMGDIFLNHKYSFEELLNSPDPYTLIFANPSPLRGVFDKNNQFQTCEEASRDLKSALALDTQTGGKTWNYYVRQLFGGKPNPDLLFSQMIGDSYNYFYSSGQSAGQIIRQNVTMNALRSGIQSYA
;
A
#
# COMPACT_ATOMS: atom_id res chain seq x y z
N ILE A 1 52.07 6.09 -9.37
CA ILE A 1 51.41 6.33 -8.07
C ILE A 1 49.99 5.80 -8.23
N GLN A 2 49.74 4.64 -7.59
CA GLN A 2 48.46 3.99 -7.25
C GLN A 2 47.21 4.44 -8.04
N SER A 3 46.65 3.70 -9.00
CA SER A 3 45.96 2.40 -8.90
C SER A 3 45.29 2.13 -7.54
N TYR A 4 43.95 2.00 -7.59
CA TYR A 4 43.09 1.29 -6.64
C TYR A 4 42.41 2.09 -5.50
N GLU A 5 41.55 3.07 -5.84
CA GLU A 5 40.47 3.55 -4.94
C GLU A 5 39.11 3.66 -5.67
N MET A 6 38.75 2.65 -6.47
CA MET A 6 37.38 2.46 -6.97
C MET A 6 36.81 1.11 -6.54
N VAL A 7 37.03 0.71 -5.28
CA VAL A 7 36.60 -0.63 -4.80
C VAL A 7 35.68 -0.62 -3.58
N PHE A 8 35.46 0.50 -2.88
CA PHE A 8 34.44 0.54 -1.81
C PHE A 8 33.73 1.88 -1.71
N ALA A 9 33.03 2.29 -2.77
CA ALA A 9 31.78 2.99 -2.56
C ALA A 9 30.70 1.91 -2.44
N LEU A 10 30.67 1.19 -1.31
CA LEU A 10 29.36 0.75 -0.84
C LEU A 10 28.54 2.05 -0.75
N PRO A 11 27.32 2.12 -1.29
CA PRO A 11 26.48 3.26 -1.01
C PRO A 11 26.25 3.22 0.50
N ASP A 12 27.02 4.00 1.25
CA ASP A 12 26.71 4.32 2.62
C ASP A 12 25.34 4.98 2.56
N SER A 13 24.32 4.22 2.96
CA SER A 13 22.94 4.67 3.18
C SER A 13 22.84 5.79 4.23
N VAL A 14 23.97 6.35 4.65
CA VAL A 14 24.17 7.20 5.82
C VAL A 14 24.89 8.52 5.50
N THR A 15 25.42 8.76 4.30
CA THR A 15 26.10 10.05 4.00
C THR A 15 25.12 11.24 3.91
N TYR A 16 23.82 10.98 4.07
CA TYR A 16 22.76 11.99 4.20
C TYR A 16 22.19 12.04 5.64
N SER A 17 23.01 11.91 6.68
CA SER A 17 22.58 11.79 8.10
C SER A 17 21.75 12.95 8.69
N LYS A 18 21.53 14.07 7.95
CA LYS A 18 20.59 15.14 8.31
C LYS A 18 19.48 15.38 7.28
N THR A 19 19.78 15.25 6.00
CA THR A 19 18.85 15.45 4.87
C THR A 19 18.14 14.16 4.44
N GLY A 20 18.79 13.01 4.58
CA GLY A 20 18.26 11.67 4.30
C GLY A 20 17.32 11.17 5.40
N MET A 21 17.57 11.56 6.65
CA MET A 21 16.60 11.36 7.74
C MET A 21 15.34 12.21 7.54
N LEU A 22 15.50 13.48 7.16
CA LEU A 22 14.37 14.36 6.86
C LEU A 22 13.61 13.89 5.61
N PHE A 23 14.33 13.43 4.59
CA PHE A 23 13.74 12.83 3.41
C PHE A 23 13.01 11.53 3.77
N GLY A 24 13.62 10.65 4.56
CA GLY A 24 13.02 9.41 5.02
C GLY A 24 11.78 9.63 5.87
N SER A 25 11.79 10.60 6.78
CA SER A 25 10.59 10.97 7.56
C SER A 25 9.50 11.56 6.68
N ASN A 26 9.85 12.38 5.69
CA ASN A 26 8.90 12.93 4.72
C ASN A 26 8.35 11.83 3.81
N LEU A 27 9.18 10.88 3.40
CA LEU A 27 8.81 9.73 2.59
C LEU A 27 7.82 8.85 3.35
N VAL A 28 8.11 8.55 4.62
CA VAL A 28 7.18 7.82 5.50
C VAL A 28 5.86 8.58 5.62
N ALA A 29 5.90 9.87 5.97
CA ALA A 29 4.69 10.69 6.12
C ALA A 29 3.89 10.81 4.80
N LYS A 30 4.53 10.92 3.64
CA LYS A 30 3.85 10.92 2.35
C LYS A 30 3.30 9.54 2.01
N SER A 31 4.02 8.48 2.38
CA SER A 31 3.61 7.12 2.06
C SER A 31 2.34 6.71 2.80
N THR A 32 2.08 7.27 3.99
CA THR A 32 0.82 7.05 4.71
C THR A 32 -0.39 7.66 4.01
N ASP A 33 -0.20 8.53 3.01
CA ASP A 33 -1.25 9.15 2.20
C ASP A 33 -1.34 8.52 0.79
N PHE A 34 -0.63 7.41 0.54
CA PHE A 34 -0.66 6.77 -0.77
C PHE A 34 -2.05 6.19 -1.07
N LEU A 35 -2.51 6.43 -2.30
CA LEU A 35 -3.77 5.97 -2.86
C LEU A 35 -3.49 5.17 -4.13
N SER A 36 -4.34 4.19 -4.40
CA SER A 36 -4.32 3.47 -5.67
C SER A 36 -4.58 4.45 -6.82
N GLN A 37 -3.65 4.46 -7.77
CA GLN A 37 -3.74 5.22 -9.03
C GLN A 37 -4.45 4.44 -10.13
N ASN A 38 -4.82 3.18 -9.85
CA ASN A 38 -5.59 2.37 -10.77
C ASN A 38 -7.10 2.57 -10.52
N PRO A 39 -7.86 3.19 -11.45
CA PRO A 39 -9.29 3.45 -11.26
C PRO A 39 -10.14 2.18 -11.24
N GLN A 40 -9.61 1.05 -11.72
CA GLN A 40 -10.28 -0.25 -11.58
C GLN A 40 -10.26 -0.71 -10.12
N ILE A 41 -9.09 -0.63 -9.50
CA ILE A 41 -8.89 -1.00 -8.09
C ILE A 41 -9.65 -0.03 -7.19
N THR A 42 -9.56 1.27 -7.42
CA THR A 42 -10.17 2.27 -6.54
C THR A 42 -11.71 2.14 -6.48
N THR A 43 -12.37 1.93 -7.63
CA THR A 43 -13.82 1.69 -7.66
C THR A 43 -14.18 0.38 -6.96
N LEU A 44 -13.56 -0.74 -7.38
CA LEU A 44 -13.86 -2.05 -6.81
C LEU A 44 -13.59 -2.11 -5.30
N PHE A 45 -12.53 -1.45 -4.83
CA PHE A 45 -12.20 -1.38 -3.42
C PHE A 45 -13.27 -0.59 -2.65
N SER A 46 -13.72 0.55 -3.18
CA SER A 46 -14.81 1.32 -2.55
C SER A 46 -16.09 0.48 -2.42
N ASP A 47 -16.48 -0.21 -3.49
CA ASP A 47 -17.67 -1.07 -3.49
C ASP A 47 -17.50 -2.24 -2.51
N TYR A 48 -16.30 -2.84 -2.44
CA TYR A 48 -15.96 -3.89 -1.49
C TYR A 48 -16.05 -3.38 -0.05
N VAL A 49 -15.55 -2.19 0.25
CA VAL A 49 -15.62 -1.63 1.61
C VAL A 49 -17.08 -1.41 2.02
N GLN A 50 -17.88 -0.78 1.16
CA GLN A 50 -19.26 -0.47 1.49
C GLN A 50 -20.14 -1.72 1.63
N ASN A 51 -20.02 -2.67 0.70
CA ASN A 51 -20.91 -3.83 0.67
C ASN A 51 -20.43 -4.98 1.55
N CYS A 52 -19.10 -5.21 1.58
CA CYS A 52 -18.49 -6.35 2.26
C CYS A 52 -17.95 -5.97 3.64
N VAL A 53 -17.06 -4.99 3.74
CA VAL A 53 -16.38 -4.63 5.01
C VAL A 53 -17.37 -4.05 6.01
N MET A 54 -18.14 -3.04 5.63
CA MET A 54 -19.17 -2.46 6.50
C MET A 54 -20.26 -3.49 6.82
N GLY A 55 -20.60 -4.36 5.86
CA GLY A 55 -21.49 -5.49 6.11
C GLY A 55 -20.97 -6.45 7.19
N ASP A 56 -19.68 -6.77 7.16
CA ASP A 56 -19.04 -7.62 8.16
C ASP A 56 -18.94 -6.96 9.54
N ILE A 57 -18.80 -5.64 9.60
CA ILE A 57 -18.82 -4.86 10.86
C ILE A 57 -20.23 -4.85 11.47
N PHE A 58 -21.25 -4.50 10.68
CA PHE A 58 -22.60 -4.25 11.21
C PHE A 58 -23.43 -5.52 11.43
N LEU A 59 -23.26 -6.55 10.61
CA LEU A 59 -24.13 -7.74 10.63
C LEU A 59 -23.47 -8.95 11.25
N ASN A 60 -22.18 -9.16 10.94
CA ASN A 60 -21.45 -10.34 11.40
C ASN A 60 -20.57 -10.06 12.62
N HIS A 61 -20.35 -8.78 12.96
CA HIS A 61 -19.48 -8.31 14.06
C HIS A 61 -18.08 -8.97 14.04
N LYS A 62 -17.51 -9.20 12.85
CA LYS A 62 -16.20 -9.88 12.72
C LYS A 62 -15.04 -9.04 13.24
N TYR A 63 -15.14 -7.73 13.08
CA TYR A 63 -14.19 -6.73 13.55
C TYR A 63 -14.93 -5.39 13.69
N SER A 64 -14.37 -4.48 14.48
CA SER A 64 -14.91 -3.11 14.62
C SER A 64 -14.15 -2.12 13.74
N PHE A 65 -14.73 -0.92 13.55
CA PHE A 65 -14.04 0.18 12.87
C PHE A 65 -12.74 0.57 13.58
N GLU A 66 -12.77 0.60 14.92
CA GLU A 66 -11.61 0.93 15.76
C GLU A 66 -10.50 -0.13 15.59
N GLU A 67 -10.88 -1.41 15.61
CA GLU A 67 -9.94 -2.51 15.41
C GLU A 67 -9.33 -2.47 14.02
N LEU A 68 -10.13 -2.17 13.00
CA LEU A 68 -9.65 -2.07 11.63
C LEU A 68 -8.68 -0.89 11.42
N LEU A 69 -8.97 0.28 12.01
CA LEU A 69 -8.12 1.46 11.86
C LEU A 69 -6.83 1.42 12.70
N ASN A 70 -6.84 0.71 13.82
CA ASN A 70 -5.69 0.55 14.71
C ASN A 70 -4.91 -0.74 14.44
N SER A 71 -5.39 -1.60 13.54
CA SER A 71 -4.73 -2.86 13.22
C SER A 71 -3.36 -2.64 12.57
N PRO A 72 -2.34 -3.43 12.95
CA PRO A 72 -1.06 -3.44 12.27
C PRO A 72 -1.12 -4.11 10.89
N ASP A 73 -2.20 -4.82 10.55
CA ASP A 73 -2.41 -5.41 9.22
C ASP A 73 -3.91 -5.47 8.86
N PRO A 74 -4.51 -4.31 8.51
CA PRO A 74 -5.91 -4.22 8.07
C PRO A 74 -6.17 -4.99 6.77
N TYR A 75 -5.13 -5.16 5.94
CA TYR A 75 -5.22 -5.85 4.66
C TYR A 75 -5.54 -7.33 4.88
N THR A 76 -4.83 -7.99 5.78
CA THR A 76 -5.14 -9.39 6.10
C THR A 76 -6.51 -9.53 6.77
N LEU A 77 -6.90 -8.59 7.64
CA LEU A 77 -8.22 -8.65 8.31
C LEU A 77 -9.40 -8.65 7.33
N ILE A 78 -9.44 -7.69 6.40
CA ILE A 78 -10.57 -7.55 5.46
C ILE A 78 -10.64 -8.66 4.42
N PHE A 79 -9.53 -9.38 4.19
CA PHE A 79 -9.42 -10.44 3.20
C PHE A 79 -9.32 -11.85 3.83
N ALA A 80 -9.36 -11.98 5.15
CA ALA A 80 -9.21 -13.27 5.83
C ALA A 80 -10.39 -14.20 5.58
N ASN A 81 -11.62 -13.73 5.84
CA ASN A 81 -12.84 -14.50 5.69
C ASN A 81 -13.98 -13.64 5.11
N PRO A 82 -13.95 -13.29 3.81
CA PRO A 82 -15.03 -12.55 3.16
C PRO A 82 -16.34 -13.34 3.15
N SER A 83 -17.48 -12.64 3.06
CA SER A 83 -18.79 -13.31 3.00
C SER A 83 -19.03 -13.98 1.63
N PRO A 84 -19.49 -15.24 1.58
CA PRO A 84 -19.84 -15.92 0.32
C PRO A 84 -21.22 -15.53 -0.22
N LEU A 85 -22.05 -14.85 0.58
CA LEU A 85 -23.43 -14.48 0.21
C LEU A 85 -23.58 -13.02 -0.18
N ARG A 86 -22.78 -12.13 0.44
CA ARG A 86 -22.74 -10.71 0.05
C ARG A 86 -21.88 -10.57 -1.18
N GLY A 87 -22.13 -9.52 -1.95
CA GLY A 87 -21.39 -9.28 -3.18
C GLY A 87 -21.35 -7.82 -3.57
N VAL A 88 -20.60 -7.57 -4.62
CA VAL A 88 -20.45 -6.30 -5.30
C VAL A 88 -20.81 -6.49 -6.77
N PHE A 89 -21.11 -5.39 -7.46
CA PHE A 89 -21.27 -5.42 -8.90
C PHE A 89 -19.98 -4.94 -9.54
N ASP A 90 -19.40 -5.77 -10.41
CA ASP A 90 -18.29 -5.35 -11.26
C ASP A 90 -18.75 -4.27 -12.27
N LYS A 91 -17.82 -3.61 -12.96
CA LYS A 91 -18.09 -2.59 -13.98
C LYS A 91 -18.97 -3.07 -15.13
N ASN A 92 -19.03 -4.39 -15.35
CA ASN A 92 -19.92 -5.02 -16.32
C ASN A 92 -21.33 -5.30 -15.76
N ASN A 93 -21.64 -4.75 -14.58
CA ASN A 93 -22.88 -4.97 -13.84
C ASN A 93 -23.14 -6.45 -13.52
N GLN A 94 -22.06 -7.24 -13.43
CA GLN A 94 -22.11 -8.64 -13.03
C GLN A 94 -21.96 -8.73 -11.52
N PHE A 95 -22.86 -9.48 -10.90
CA PHE A 95 -22.77 -9.77 -9.47
C PHE A 95 -21.57 -10.69 -9.23
N GLN A 96 -20.68 -10.27 -8.34
CA GLN A 96 -19.57 -11.06 -7.82
C GLN A 96 -19.71 -11.13 -6.31
N THR A 97 -19.47 -12.30 -5.74
CA THR A 97 -19.47 -12.45 -4.28
C THR A 97 -18.29 -11.69 -3.66
N CYS A 98 -18.40 -11.30 -2.38
CA CYS A 98 -17.28 -10.69 -1.66
C CYS A 98 -16.08 -11.64 -1.60
N GLU A 99 -16.31 -12.96 -1.59
CA GLU A 99 -15.24 -13.95 -1.71
C GLU A 99 -14.51 -13.83 -3.06
N GLU A 100 -15.22 -13.79 -4.17
CA GLU A 100 -14.61 -13.63 -5.51
C GLU A 100 -13.92 -12.26 -5.64
N ALA A 101 -14.63 -11.19 -5.30
CA ALA A 101 -14.10 -9.83 -5.35
C ALA A 101 -12.85 -9.66 -4.48
N SER A 102 -12.78 -10.33 -3.32
CA SER A 102 -11.58 -10.31 -2.48
C SER A 102 -10.36 -10.89 -3.18
N ARG A 103 -10.51 -11.98 -3.94
CA ARG A 103 -9.41 -12.65 -4.65
C ARG A 103 -8.88 -11.78 -5.79
N ASP A 104 -9.81 -11.19 -6.54
CA ASP A 104 -9.50 -10.27 -7.63
C ASP A 104 -8.81 -9.02 -7.11
N LEU A 105 -9.35 -8.41 -6.06
CA LEU A 105 -8.81 -7.21 -5.44
C LEU A 105 -7.44 -7.45 -4.80
N LYS A 106 -7.25 -8.60 -4.13
CA LYS A 106 -5.98 -9.02 -3.54
C LYS A 106 -4.89 -9.12 -4.60
N SER A 107 -5.22 -9.75 -5.73
CA SER A 107 -4.30 -9.94 -6.87
C SER A 107 -3.99 -8.62 -7.57
N ALA A 108 -5.01 -7.79 -7.80
CA ALA A 108 -4.85 -6.48 -8.43
C ALA A 108 -4.00 -5.53 -7.57
N LEU A 109 -4.27 -5.46 -6.27
CA LEU A 109 -3.47 -4.66 -5.32
C LEU A 109 -2.02 -5.15 -5.26
N ALA A 110 -1.80 -6.47 -5.23
CA ALA A 110 -0.45 -7.01 -5.20
C ALA A 110 0.35 -6.59 -6.45
N LEU A 111 -0.25 -6.59 -7.63
CA LEU A 111 0.41 -6.14 -8.86
C LEU A 111 0.62 -4.62 -8.92
N ASP A 112 -0.34 -3.86 -8.41
CA ASP A 112 -0.33 -2.40 -8.49
C ASP A 112 0.68 -1.74 -7.54
N THR A 113 0.94 -2.38 -6.40
CA THR A 113 1.85 -1.90 -5.36
C THR A 113 3.26 -2.47 -5.47
N GLN A 114 3.50 -3.40 -6.40
CA GLN A 114 4.83 -3.95 -6.70
C GLN A 114 5.53 -3.15 -7.79
N THR A 115 6.84 -3.35 -7.94
CA THR A 115 7.65 -2.72 -8.99
C THR A 115 7.06 -2.98 -10.37
N GLY A 116 6.80 -1.91 -11.13
CA GLY A 116 6.12 -1.96 -12.43
C GLY A 116 4.60 -1.76 -12.38
N GLY A 117 3.97 -1.78 -11.19
CA GLY A 117 2.57 -1.43 -10.99
C GLY A 117 2.27 0.04 -11.26
N LYS A 118 0.99 0.40 -11.51
CA LYS A 118 0.62 1.79 -11.85
C LYS A 118 0.84 2.73 -10.66
N THR A 119 0.38 2.32 -9.48
CA THR A 119 0.59 3.09 -8.25
C THR A 119 2.05 3.21 -7.88
N TRP A 120 2.81 2.11 -7.96
CA TRP A 120 4.25 2.15 -7.78
C TRP A 120 4.93 3.16 -8.71
N ASN A 121 4.73 3.02 -10.02
CA ASN A 121 5.36 3.88 -11.03
C ASN A 121 4.98 5.35 -10.85
N TYR A 122 3.74 5.64 -10.46
CA TYR A 122 3.29 7.00 -10.21
C TYR A 122 4.07 7.66 -9.07
N TYR A 123 4.15 7.00 -7.91
CA TYR A 123 4.85 7.57 -6.75
C TYR A 123 6.37 7.59 -6.93
N VAL A 124 6.94 6.57 -7.58
CA VAL A 124 8.35 6.57 -7.98
C VAL A 124 8.68 7.77 -8.85
N ARG A 125 7.89 8.04 -9.89
CA ARG A 125 8.11 9.20 -10.78
C ARG A 125 7.92 10.53 -10.06
N GLN A 126 6.93 10.61 -9.17
CA GLN A 126 6.64 11.83 -8.43
C GLN A 126 7.75 12.19 -7.42
N LEU A 127 8.33 11.19 -6.76
CA LEU A 127 9.31 11.39 -5.67
C LEU A 127 10.76 11.34 -6.16
N PHE A 128 11.04 10.54 -7.20
CA PHE A 128 12.38 10.24 -7.69
C PHE A 128 12.57 10.53 -9.19
N GLY A 129 11.64 11.28 -9.80
CA GLY A 129 11.71 11.66 -11.21
C GLY A 129 13.06 12.28 -11.59
N GLY A 130 13.72 11.71 -12.59
CA GLY A 130 15.02 12.20 -13.11
C GLY A 130 16.26 11.52 -12.50
N LYS A 131 16.11 10.57 -11.57
CA LYS A 131 17.23 9.75 -11.06
C LYS A 131 17.43 8.48 -11.90
N PRO A 132 18.68 8.01 -12.09
CA PRO A 132 18.92 6.68 -12.67
C PRO A 132 18.41 5.60 -11.71
N ASN A 133 17.77 4.56 -12.24
CA ASN A 133 17.19 3.44 -11.47
C ASN A 133 16.26 3.87 -10.31
N PRO A 134 15.19 4.63 -10.59
CA PRO A 134 14.34 5.22 -9.56
C PRO A 134 13.55 4.15 -8.78
N ASP A 135 13.22 3.01 -9.38
CA ASP A 135 12.54 1.89 -8.72
C ASP A 135 13.37 1.26 -7.61
N LEU A 136 14.66 1.02 -7.85
CA LEU A 136 15.57 0.43 -6.86
C LEU A 136 15.76 1.41 -5.70
N LEU A 137 16.02 2.67 -6.01
CA LEU A 137 16.21 3.72 -5.01
C LEU A 137 14.96 3.91 -4.14
N PHE A 138 13.78 3.97 -4.76
CA PHE A 138 12.51 4.08 -4.04
C PHE A 138 12.28 2.87 -3.12
N SER A 139 12.50 1.64 -3.62
CA SER A 139 12.35 0.40 -2.84
C SER A 139 13.27 0.35 -1.63
N GLN A 140 14.54 0.72 -1.81
CA GLN A 140 15.52 0.78 -0.73
C GLN A 140 15.17 1.88 0.29
N MET A 141 14.93 3.11 -0.17
CA MET A 141 14.70 4.23 0.74
C MET A 141 13.42 4.09 1.55
N ILE A 142 12.33 3.58 0.98
CA ILE A 142 11.10 3.36 1.74
C ILE A 142 11.28 2.22 2.75
N GLY A 143 11.95 1.13 2.37
CA GLY A 143 12.26 0.03 3.28
C GLY A 143 13.17 0.45 4.43
N ASP A 144 14.26 1.16 4.14
CA ASP A 144 15.20 1.65 5.14
C ASP A 144 14.52 2.66 6.09
N SER A 145 13.66 3.54 5.55
CA SER A 145 12.93 4.52 6.37
C SER A 145 11.95 3.83 7.31
N TYR A 146 11.16 2.86 6.82
CA TYR A 146 10.22 2.12 7.68
C TYR A 146 10.93 1.23 8.70
N ASN A 147 12.06 0.62 8.34
CA ASN A 147 12.90 -0.10 9.29
C ASN A 147 13.41 0.84 10.39
N TYR A 148 13.87 2.04 10.03
CA TYR A 148 14.36 3.01 11.00
C TYR A 148 13.27 3.51 11.96
N PHE A 149 12.10 3.90 11.44
CA PHE A 149 11.04 4.55 12.24
C PHE A 149 10.09 3.56 12.93
N TYR A 150 9.83 2.40 12.31
CA TYR A 150 8.86 1.42 12.80
C TYR A 150 9.47 0.05 13.12
N SER A 151 10.79 -0.14 12.93
CA SER A 151 11.44 -1.46 13.05
C SER A 151 10.73 -2.55 12.23
N SER A 152 10.16 -2.15 11.09
CA SER A 152 9.35 -3.01 10.24
C SER A 152 10.19 -3.64 9.15
N GLY A 153 10.46 -4.94 9.24
CA GLY A 153 11.15 -5.74 8.21
C GLY A 153 10.33 -5.96 6.92
N GLN A 154 9.35 -5.12 6.64
CA GLN A 154 8.48 -5.22 5.47
C GLN A 154 9.18 -4.71 4.20
N SER A 155 8.90 -5.33 3.07
CA SER A 155 9.30 -4.81 1.76
C SER A 155 8.52 -3.55 1.38
N ALA A 156 9.11 -2.72 0.52
CA ALA A 156 8.48 -1.54 -0.05
C ALA A 156 7.06 -1.80 -0.60
N GLY A 157 6.89 -2.90 -1.33
CA GLY A 157 5.59 -3.27 -1.89
C GLY A 157 4.55 -3.64 -0.82
N GLN A 158 4.98 -4.25 0.30
CA GLN A 158 4.10 -4.52 1.43
C GLN A 158 3.68 -3.23 2.14
N ILE A 159 4.62 -2.32 2.40
CA ILE A 159 4.38 -1.02 3.01
C ILE A 159 3.37 -0.21 2.19
N ILE A 160 3.61 -0.09 0.89
CA ILE A 160 2.72 0.66 -0.02
C ILE A 160 1.34 0.02 -0.05
N ARG A 161 1.26 -1.31 -0.15
CA ARG A 161 -0.01 -2.02 -0.14
C ARG A 161 -0.79 -1.76 1.14
N GLN A 162 -0.11 -1.78 2.28
CA GLN A 162 -0.72 -1.52 3.57
C GLN A 162 -1.25 -0.08 3.65
N ASN A 163 -0.45 0.91 3.27
CA ASN A 163 -0.88 2.32 3.29
C ASN A 163 -2.03 2.59 2.31
N VAL A 164 -1.95 2.06 1.08
CA VAL A 164 -3.03 2.18 0.08
C VAL A 164 -4.31 1.54 0.59
N THR A 165 -4.23 0.37 1.23
CA THR A 165 -5.37 -0.29 1.84
C THR A 165 -5.97 0.55 2.96
N MET A 166 -5.14 1.08 3.86
CA MET A 166 -5.59 1.95 4.97
C MET A 166 -6.32 3.19 4.49
N ASN A 167 -5.78 3.87 3.48
CA ASN A 167 -6.44 5.05 2.94
C ASN A 167 -7.71 4.71 2.20
N ALA A 168 -7.72 3.63 1.41
CA ALA A 168 -8.92 3.19 0.72
C ALA A 168 -10.03 2.78 1.70
N LEU A 169 -9.68 2.17 2.85
CA LEU A 169 -10.62 1.91 3.94
C LEU A 169 -11.17 3.21 4.53
N ARG A 170 -10.30 4.16 4.90
CA ARG A 170 -10.73 5.47 5.43
C ARG A 170 -11.68 6.18 4.46
N SER A 171 -11.33 6.25 3.17
CA SER A 171 -12.16 6.87 2.15
C SER A 171 -13.48 6.12 1.92
N GLY A 172 -13.44 4.78 1.88
CA GLY A 172 -14.65 3.96 1.67
C GLY A 172 -15.61 3.99 2.87
N ILE A 173 -15.09 4.21 4.08
CA ILE A 173 -15.92 4.33 5.28
C ILE A 173 -16.47 5.75 5.42
N GLN A 174 -15.67 6.77 5.10
CA GLN A 174 -16.14 8.16 5.01
C GLN A 174 -17.23 8.35 3.96
N SER A 175 -17.18 7.61 2.84
CA SER A 175 -18.21 7.68 1.81
C SER A 175 -19.51 6.94 2.18
N TYR A 176 -19.47 6.09 3.20
CA TYR A 176 -20.63 5.38 3.72
C TYR A 176 -21.39 6.17 4.79
N ALA A 177 -20.68 7.02 5.54
CA ALA A 177 -21.24 7.88 6.60
C ALA A 177 -21.93 9.13 6.04
#